data_AF-A0A7I8DES7-F1
#
_entry.id   AF-A0A7I8DES7-F1
#
_cell.length_a   1.000
_cell.length_b   1.000
_cell.length_c   1.000
_cell.angle_alpha   90.00
_cell.angle_beta   90.00
_cell.angle_gamma   90.00
#
_symmetry.space_group_name_H-M   'P 1'
#
loop_
_entity.id
_entity.type
_entity.pdbx_description
1 polymer ?
#
loop_
_entity_poly.entity_id
_entity_poly.type
_entity_poly.pdbx_seq_one_letter_code
_entity_poly.pdbx_strand_id
1 'polypeptide(L)'
;MEFVTIHELAKLSGVSTATIRLDIKAGKIPIATMGSRGRGNPTRIRISDLERTDRIQYQQLARKKLSNLETENGNVEPVRFTVNELALRTGLSAQVIRKDILDGKLHAEGGGRRGSPYMIFHEHLLQAARPEYRRVAAHGAREAATLPEEWQSQIVKLQQEIQQLKERISFLEQRIRTTEQPDTEPSLQKNSLPIVEVPLHEISLPAVFENYYISEEKIKELKHKIEKGVVIEPVHIRKMENGSYLLRRGIAQFHVAQELGLVTLPAHLEIMDE
;
A
#
# COMPACT_ATOMS: atom_id res chain seq x y z
N MET A 1 -21.42 -3.94 1.58
CA MET A 1 -22.04 -5.00 2.41
C MET A 1 -22.32 -6.20 1.52
N GLU A 2 -21.54 -7.28 1.66
CA GLU A 2 -21.78 -8.53 0.92
C GLU A 2 -22.88 -9.36 1.59
N PHE A 3 -23.82 -9.85 0.78
CA PHE A 3 -24.85 -10.80 1.18
C PHE A 3 -24.59 -12.14 0.52
N VAL A 4 -24.83 -13.23 1.24
CA VAL A 4 -24.82 -14.58 0.71
C VAL A 4 -26.20 -15.21 0.81
N THR A 5 -26.57 -15.95 -0.23
CA THR A 5 -27.76 -16.80 -0.22
C THR A 5 -27.50 -18.11 0.51
N ILE A 6 -28.55 -18.82 0.91
CA ILE A 6 -28.43 -20.15 1.54
C ILE A 6 -27.66 -21.14 0.65
N HIS A 7 -27.85 -21.09 -0.67
CA HIS A 7 -27.17 -21.99 -1.60
C HIS A 7 -25.67 -21.68 -1.73
N GLU A 8 -25.31 -20.39 -1.78
CA GLU A 8 -23.92 -19.95 -1.79
C GLU A 8 -23.24 -20.28 -0.46
N LEU A 9 -23.93 -20.03 0.66
CA LEU A 9 -23.42 -20.38 1.99
C LEU A 9 -23.17 -21.88 2.10
N ALA A 10 -24.06 -22.72 1.58
CA ALA A 10 -23.88 -24.17 1.55
C ALA A 10 -22.64 -24.58 0.75
N LYS A 11 -22.46 -24.00 -0.45
CA LYS A 11 -21.31 -24.26 -1.31
C LYS A 11 -19.99 -23.83 -0.68
N LEU A 12 -20.00 -22.70 0.03
CA LEU A 12 -18.79 -22.10 0.61
C LEU A 12 -18.40 -22.72 1.96
N SER A 13 -19.38 -23.08 2.80
CA SER A 13 -19.14 -23.64 4.13
C SER A 13 -19.08 -25.17 4.15
N GLY A 14 -19.51 -25.84 3.07
CA GLY A 14 -19.69 -27.30 3.03
C GLY A 14 -20.87 -27.80 3.87
N VAL A 15 -21.67 -26.90 4.46
CA VAL A 15 -22.83 -27.25 5.26
C VAL A 15 -24.06 -27.43 4.37
N SER A 16 -24.86 -28.47 4.63
CA SER A 16 -26.07 -28.71 3.83
C SER A 16 -27.06 -27.54 3.92
N THR A 17 -27.80 -27.29 2.84
CA THR A 17 -28.86 -26.26 2.81
C THR A 17 -29.97 -26.53 3.84
N ALA A 18 -30.23 -27.80 4.16
CA ALA A 18 -31.19 -28.20 5.19
C ALA A 18 -30.71 -27.78 6.59
N THR A 19 -29.44 -28.00 6.89
CA THR A 19 -28.82 -27.61 8.17
C THR A 19 -28.79 -26.09 8.32
N ILE A 20 -28.42 -25.35 7.27
CA ILE A 20 -28.46 -23.88 7.29
C ILE A 20 -29.88 -23.37 7.58
N ARG A 21 -30.92 -23.98 6.97
CA ARG A 21 -32.32 -23.62 7.24
C ARG A 21 -32.75 -23.91 8.68
N LEU A 22 -32.21 -24.95 9.31
CA LEU A 22 -32.46 -25.25 10.72
C LEU A 22 -31.77 -24.24 11.64
N ASP A 23 -30.51 -23.89 11.34
CA ASP A 23 -29.75 -22.90 12.11
C ASP A 23 -30.40 -21.51 12.03
N ILE A 24 -30.96 -21.15 10.86
CA ILE A 24 -31.79 -19.96 10.68
C ILE A 24 -33.06 -20.03 11.53
N LYS A 25 -33.81 -21.14 11.49
CA LYS A 25 -35.05 -21.30 12.28
C LYS A 25 -34.79 -21.27 13.79
N ALA A 26 -33.63 -21.75 14.21
CA ALA A 26 -33.18 -21.75 15.60
C ALA A 26 -32.66 -20.38 16.06
N GLY A 27 -32.65 -19.36 15.19
CA GLY A 27 -32.16 -18.01 15.52
C GLY A 27 -30.64 -17.90 15.60
N LYS A 28 -29.89 -18.95 15.21
CA LYS A 28 -28.42 -18.96 15.26
C LYS A 28 -27.76 -18.17 14.14
N ILE A 29 -28.50 -17.93 13.06
CA ILE A 29 -28.04 -17.12 11.91
C ILE A 29 -29.07 -16.03 11.68
N PRO A 30 -28.72 -14.75 11.84
CA PRO A 30 -29.62 -13.66 11.53
C PRO A 30 -29.80 -13.53 10.02
N ILE A 31 -31.05 -13.35 9.60
CA ILE A 31 -31.41 -13.12 8.21
C ILE A 31 -31.56 -11.62 8.00
N ALA A 32 -30.93 -11.08 6.97
CA ALA A 32 -31.07 -9.66 6.66
C ALA A 32 -32.33 -9.36 5.84
N THR A 33 -32.71 -10.26 4.93
CA THR A 33 -34.02 -10.23 4.25
C THR A 33 -34.58 -11.65 4.11
N MET A 34 -35.80 -11.88 4.62
CA MET A 34 -36.49 -13.15 4.42
C MET A 34 -36.95 -13.24 2.96
N GLY A 35 -36.45 -14.26 2.26
CA GLY A 35 -37.02 -14.64 0.97
C GLY A 35 -38.46 -15.12 1.16
N SER A 36 -39.37 -14.69 0.29
CA SER A 36 -40.72 -15.26 0.26
C SER A 36 -40.65 -16.75 -0.07
N ARG A 37 -41.50 -17.57 0.54
CA ARG A 37 -41.68 -18.98 0.16
C ARG A 37 -42.39 -19.04 -1.19
N GLY A 38 -41.63 -18.87 -2.27
CA GLY A 38 -42.14 -18.81 -3.63
C GLY A 38 -41.11 -18.14 -4.54
N ARG A 39 -40.88 -18.73 -5.71
CA ARG A 39 -39.86 -18.33 -6.70
C ARG A 39 -39.76 -16.80 -6.83
N GLY A 40 -38.66 -16.22 -6.37
CA GLY A 40 -38.37 -14.82 -6.68
C GLY A 40 -37.32 -14.16 -5.80
N ASN A 41 -37.26 -14.47 -4.50
CA ASN A 41 -36.30 -13.80 -3.61
C ASN A 41 -35.54 -14.79 -2.72
N PRO A 42 -34.24 -15.03 -2.96
CA PRO A 42 -33.45 -15.92 -2.11
C PRO A 42 -33.21 -15.26 -0.74
N THR A 43 -33.32 -16.03 0.34
CA THR A 43 -32.98 -15.58 1.70
C THR A 43 -31.54 -15.09 1.73
N ARG A 44 -31.33 -13.83 2.10
CA ARG A 44 -30.00 -13.19 2.16
C ARG A 44 -29.51 -13.10 3.59
N ILE A 45 -28.28 -13.54 3.79
CA ILE A 45 -27.57 -13.52 5.07
C ILE A 45 -26.38 -12.56 4.89
N ARG A 46 -26.18 -11.64 5.84
CA ARG A 46 -25.00 -10.77 5.81
C ARG A 46 -23.78 -11.57 6.21
N ILE A 47 -22.68 -11.41 5.48
CA ILE A 47 -21.43 -12.12 5.80
C ILE A 47 -20.88 -11.67 7.15
N SER A 48 -21.02 -10.39 7.51
CA SER A 48 -20.61 -9.84 8.82
C SER A 48 -21.26 -10.57 9.99
N ASP A 49 -22.50 -11.01 9.82
CA ASP A 49 -23.26 -11.59 10.91
C ASP A 49 -22.89 -13.07 11.13
N LEU A 50 -22.21 -13.68 10.16
CA LEU A 50 -21.70 -15.05 10.26
C LEU A 50 -20.53 -15.19 11.24
N GLU A 51 -19.80 -14.10 11.54
CA GLU A 51 -18.72 -14.10 12.53
C GLU A 51 -19.20 -14.39 13.95
N ARG A 52 -20.45 -14.01 14.25
CA ARG A 52 -21.05 -14.12 15.60
C ARG A 52 -21.84 -15.42 15.78
N THR A 53 -21.81 -16.31 14.79
CA THR A 53 -22.53 -17.58 14.86
C THR A 53 -21.72 -18.62 15.62
N ASP A 54 -22.39 -19.54 16.32
CA ASP A 54 -21.72 -20.60 17.12
C ASP A 54 -20.93 -21.60 16.26
N ARG A 55 -21.17 -21.62 14.94
CA ARG A 55 -20.64 -22.64 14.06
C ARG A 55 -19.32 -22.18 13.43
N ILE A 56 -18.25 -22.88 13.77
CA ILE A 56 -16.86 -22.59 13.33
C ILE A 56 -16.76 -22.47 11.80
N GLN A 57 -17.49 -23.28 11.02
CA GLN A 57 -17.44 -23.22 9.55
C GLN A 57 -17.95 -21.87 8.99
N TYR A 58 -18.91 -21.23 9.66
CA TYR A 58 -19.42 -19.92 9.27
C TYR A 58 -18.46 -18.80 9.67
N GLN A 59 -17.86 -18.91 10.87
CA GLN A 59 -16.84 -17.96 11.32
C GLN A 59 -15.60 -17.97 10.43
N GLN A 60 -15.12 -19.16 10.04
CA GLN A 60 -13.98 -19.30 9.13
C GLN A 60 -14.26 -18.72 7.74
N LEU A 61 -15.48 -18.92 7.23
CA LEU A 61 -15.92 -18.34 5.97
C LEU A 61 -16.00 -16.82 6.05
N ALA A 62 -16.57 -16.27 7.12
CA ALA A 62 -16.68 -14.84 7.35
C ALA A 62 -15.28 -14.19 7.42
N ARG A 63 -14.37 -14.78 8.19
CA ARG A 63 -12.97 -14.32 8.28
C ARG A 63 -12.25 -14.37 6.94
N LYS A 64 -12.41 -15.45 6.17
CA LYS A 64 -11.80 -15.59 4.84
C LYS A 64 -12.36 -14.58 3.84
N LYS A 65 -13.66 -14.28 3.92
CA LYS A 65 -14.31 -13.31 3.04
C LYS A 65 -13.96 -11.86 3.42
N LEU A 66 -13.89 -11.55 4.70
CA LEU A 66 -13.46 -10.25 5.21
C LEU A 66 -11.96 -10.00 4.97
N SER A 67 -11.11 -11.01 5.18
CA SER A 67 -9.69 -10.90 4.84
C SER A 67 -9.50 -10.66 3.34
N ASN A 68 -10.28 -11.33 2.48
CA ASN A 68 -10.23 -11.08 1.04
C ASN A 68 -10.68 -9.65 0.68
N LEU A 69 -11.70 -9.10 1.37
CA LEU A 69 -12.13 -7.70 1.19
C LEU A 69 -11.08 -6.68 1.68
N GLU A 70 -10.31 -7.01 2.71
CA GLU A 70 -9.17 -6.20 3.15
C GLU A 70 -7.96 -6.32 2.20
N THR A 71 -7.82 -7.46 1.52
CA THR A 71 -6.77 -7.69 0.51
C THR A 71 -7.12 -7.09 -0.87
N GLU A 72 -8.40 -6.83 -1.14
CA GLU A 72 -8.88 -6.16 -2.37
C GLU A 72 -8.52 -4.66 -2.45
N ASN A 73 -8.05 -4.04 -1.36
CA ASN A 73 -7.52 -2.67 -1.38
C ASN A 73 -6.01 -2.59 -1.72
N GLY A 74 -5.33 -3.72 -1.93
CA GLY A 74 -3.87 -3.76 -2.16
C GLY A 74 -3.41 -4.59 -3.36
N ASN A 75 -4.26 -5.46 -3.92
CA ASN A 75 -3.96 -6.20 -5.14
C ASN A 75 -4.85 -5.70 -6.28
N VAL A 76 -4.29 -4.85 -7.14
CA VAL A 76 -4.89 -4.53 -8.43
C VAL A 76 -4.98 -5.84 -9.20
N GLU A 77 -6.15 -6.49 -9.24
CA GLU A 77 -6.37 -7.61 -10.15
C GLU A 77 -6.01 -7.12 -11.56
N PRO A 78 -5.18 -7.86 -12.32
CA PRO A 78 -4.77 -7.42 -13.64
C PRO A 78 -6.03 -7.28 -14.51
N VAL A 79 -6.23 -6.07 -15.03
CA VAL A 79 -7.41 -5.73 -15.84
C VAL A 79 -7.54 -6.75 -16.98
N ARG A 80 -8.66 -7.46 -17.00
CA ARG A 80 -8.94 -8.56 -17.93
C ARG A 80 -10.21 -8.29 -18.72
N PHE A 81 -10.21 -8.71 -19.97
CA PHE A 81 -11.31 -8.55 -20.90
C PHE A 81 -11.76 -9.92 -21.40
N THR A 82 -13.06 -10.15 -21.40
CA THR A 82 -13.65 -11.23 -22.19
C THR A 82 -13.71 -10.83 -23.67
N VAL A 83 -13.86 -11.81 -24.55
CA VAL A 83 -14.04 -11.58 -26.00
C VAL A 83 -15.21 -10.62 -26.28
N ASN A 84 -16.31 -10.76 -25.54
CA ASN A 84 -17.50 -9.93 -25.76
C ASN A 84 -17.29 -8.49 -25.29
N GLU A 85 -16.60 -8.29 -24.17
CA GLU A 85 -16.25 -6.95 -23.69
C GLU A 85 -15.27 -6.26 -24.64
N LEU A 86 -14.27 -7.00 -25.13
CA LEU A 86 -13.32 -6.45 -26.09
C LEU A 86 -14.00 -6.11 -27.43
N ALA A 87 -14.96 -6.93 -27.87
CA ALA A 87 -15.79 -6.65 -29.04
C ALA A 87 -16.54 -5.32 -28.91
N LEU A 88 -17.18 -5.09 -27.77
CA LEU A 88 -17.91 -3.84 -27.49
C LEU A 88 -16.98 -2.62 -27.48
N ARG A 89 -15.79 -2.74 -26.89
CA ARG A 89 -14.84 -1.61 -26.78
C ARG A 89 -14.11 -1.31 -28.10
N THR A 90 -13.87 -2.31 -28.92
CA THR A 90 -13.14 -2.16 -30.20
C THR A 90 -14.05 -1.94 -31.40
N GLY A 91 -15.34 -2.23 -31.27
CA GLY A 91 -16.28 -2.28 -32.40
C GLY A 91 -16.09 -3.49 -33.33
N LEU A 92 -15.20 -4.43 -32.97
CA LEU A 92 -14.97 -5.65 -33.74
C LEU A 92 -15.98 -6.73 -33.35
N SER A 93 -16.26 -7.67 -34.26
CA SER A 93 -17.10 -8.81 -33.93
C SER A 93 -16.36 -9.81 -33.03
N ALA A 94 -17.08 -10.49 -32.13
CA ALA A 94 -16.52 -11.52 -31.28
C ALA A 94 -15.87 -12.68 -32.07
N GLN A 95 -16.30 -12.93 -33.30
CA GLN A 95 -15.70 -13.92 -34.19
C GLN A 95 -14.33 -13.49 -34.71
N VAL A 96 -14.17 -12.21 -35.06
CA VAL A 96 -12.87 -11.65 -35.48
C VAL A 96 -11.86 -11.72 -34.34
N ILE A 97 -12.28 -11.38 -33.12
CA ILE A 97 -11.41 -11.45 -31.94
C ILE A 97 -10.98 -12.89 -31.65
N ARG A 98 -11.90 -13.86 -31.70
CA ARG A 98 -11.54 -15.29 -31.54
C ARG A 98 -10.58 -15.76 -32.62
N LYS A 99 -10.80 -15.33 -33.87
CA LYS A 99 -9.89 -15.65 -34.97
C LYS A 99 -8.51 -15.05 -34.73
N ASP A 100 -8.41 -13.80 -34.27
CA ASP A 100 -7.13 -13.17 -33.97
C ASP A 100 -6.40 -13.88 -32.81
N ILE A 101 -7.13 -14.45 -31.84
CA ILE A 101 -6.54 -15.30 -30.79
C ILE A 101 -5.99 -16.60 -31.38
N LEU A 102 -6.77 -17.28 -32.23
CA LEU A 102 -6.36 -18.54 -32.87
C LEU A 102 -5.20 -18.36 -33.86
N ASP A 103 -5.17 -17.22 -34.56
CA ASP A 103 -4.10 -16.82 -35.49
C ASP A 103 -2.83 -16.35 -34.75
N GLY A 104 -2.83 -16.27 -33.40
CA GLY A 104 -1.71 -15.80 -32.60
C GLY A 104 -1.46 -14.28 -32.65
N LYS A 105 -2.41 -13.51 -33.18
CA LYS A 105 -2.33 -12.04 -33.28
C LYS A 105 -2.73 -11.32 -31.98
N LEU A 106 -3.39 -12.04 -31.08
CA LEU A 106 -3.83 -11.57 -29.77
C LEU A 106 -3.65 -12.69 -28.74
N HIS A 107 -2.85 -12.45 -27.71
CA HIS A 107 -2.70 -13.42 -26.63
C HIS A 107 -3.90 -13.41 -25.68
N ALA A 108 -4.42 -14.61 -25.41
CA ALA A 108 -5.47 -14.84 -24.43
C ALA A 108 -5.16 -16.10 -23.63
N GLU A 109 -5.56 -16.11 -22.37
CA GLU A 109 -5.54 -17.29 -21.51
C GLU A 109 -6.93 -17.94 -21.46
N GLY A 110 -6.97 -19.25 -21.23
CA GLY A 110 -8.22 -20.01 -21.24
C GLY A 110 -8.73 -20.32 -22.65
N GLY A 111 -10.04 -20.56 -22.79
CA GLY A 111 -10.66 -20.83 -24.10
C GLY A 111 -10.41 -22.22 -24.74
N GLY A 112 -9.50 -23.04 -24.21
CA GLY A 112 -9.13 -24.34 -24.77
C GLY A 112 -10.11 -25.50 -24.51
N ARG A 113 -11.09 -25.34 -23.60
CA ARG A 113 -12.10 -26.37 -23.29
C ARG A 113 -13.48 -25.89 -23.74
N ARG A 114 -14.36 -26.82 -24.18
CA ARG A 114 -15.76 -26.49 -24.51
C ARG A 114 -16.41 -25.75 -23.34
N GLY A 115 -16.76 -24.47 -23.57
CA GLY A 115 -17.44 -23.62 -22.60
C GLY A 115 -16.54 -22.73 -21.72
N SER A 116 -15.21 -22.87 -21.77
CA SER A 116 -14.32 -21.92 -21.07
C SER A 116 -14.19 -20.62 -21.87
N PRO A 117 -14.43 -19.44 -21.28
CA PRO A 117 -14.20 -18.16 -21.97
C PRO A 117 -12.70 -17.91 -22.19
N TYR A 118 -12.38 -17.17 -23.25
CA TYR A 118 -11.06 -16.57 -23.41
C TYR A 118 -10.96 -15.32 -22.54
N MET A 119 -9.84 -15.22 -21.82
CA MET A 119 -9.50 -14.08 -20.96
C MET A 119 -8.30 -13.36 -21.56
N ILE A 120 -8.46 -12.07 -21.83
CA ILE A 120 -7.47 -11.24 -22.51
C ILE A 120 -6.98 -10.20 -21.51
N PHE A 121 -5.72 -10.30 -21.10
CA PHE A 121 -5.14 -9.35 -20.16
C PHE A 121 -4.80 -8.03 -20.84
N HIS A 122 -4.85 -6.95 -20.07
CA HIS A 122 -4.50 -5.61 -20.54
C HIS A 122 -3.09 -5.55 -21.13
N GLU A 123 -2.13 -6.26 -20.53
CA GLU A 123 -0.75 -6.35 -21.00
C GLU A 123 -0.67 -6.95 -22.42
N HIS A 124 -1.50 -7.96 -22.71
CA HIS A 124 -1.55 -8.61 -24.02
C HIS A 124 -2.15 -7.70 -25.09
N LEU A 125 -2.99 -6.74 -24.72
CA LEU A 125 -3.55 -5.75 -25.65
C LEU A 125 -2.51 -4.74 -26.13
N LEU A 126 -1.51 -4.40 -25.29
CA LEU A 126 -0.41 -3.51 -25.67
C LEU A 126 0.48 -4.12 -26.75
N GLN A 127 0.66 -5.45 -26.71
CA GLN A 127 1.50 -6.20 -27.63
C GLN A 127 0.73 -6.73 -28.86
N ALA A 128 -0.58 -6.52 -28.92
CA ALA A 128 -1.40 -7.07 -29.99
C ALA A 128 -1.15 -6.38 -31.35
N ALA A 129 -1.26 -7.17 -32.43
CA ALA A 129 -0.95 -6.69 -33.78
C ALA A 129 -1.87 -5.55 -34.25
N ARG A 130 -3.15 -5.58 -33.83
CA ARG A 130 -4.16 -4.61 -34.25
C ARG A 130 -4.09 -3.29 -33.47
N PRO A 131 -4.26 -2.14 -34.13
CA PRO A 131 -4.30 -0.85 -33.46
C PRO A 131 -5.54 -0.68 -32.56
N GLU A 132 -6.67 -1.33 -32.86
CA GLU A 132 -7.91 -1.23 -32.07
C GLU A 132 -7.70 -1.78 -30.65
N TYR A 133 -6.98 -2.89 -30.50
CA TYR A 133 -6.64 -3.49 -29.19
C TYR A 133 -5.73 -2.56 -28.38
N ARG A 134 -4.70 -2.00 -29.03
CA ARG A 134 -3.76 -1.06 -28.40
C ARG A 134 -4.44 0.23 -27.93
N ARG A 135 -5.45 0.73 -28.65
CA ARG A 135 -6.26 1.88 -28.22
C ARG A 135 -7.05 1.57 -26.94
N VAL A 136 -7.66 0.38 -26.85
CA VAL A 136 -8.38 -0.04 -25.65
C VAL A 136 -7.45 -0.12 -24.44
N ALA A 137 -6.21 -0.60 -24.62
CA ALA A 137 -5.20 -0.57 -23.56
C ALA A 137 -4.84 0.88 -23.15
N ALA A 138 -4.57 1.76 -24.13
CA ALA A 138 -4.24 3.16 -23.86
C ALA A 138 -5.36 3.93 -23.13
N HIS A 139 -6.63 3.61 -23.40
CA HIS A 139 -7.77 4.20 -22.71
C HIS A 139 -7.98 3.63 -21.31
N GLY A 140 -7.79 2.32 -21.10
CA GLY A 140 -7.84 1.71 -19.77
C GLY A 140 -6.79 2.27 -18.81
N ALA A 141 -5.61 2.63 -19.31
CA ALA A 141 -4.59 3.32 -18.51
C ALA A 141 -5.00 4.75 -18.10
N ARG A 142 -5.88 5.42 -18.86
CA ARG A 142 -6.43 6.74 -18.51
C ARG A 142 -7.58 6.66 -17.50
N GLU A 143 -8.44 5.63 -17.60
CA GLU A 143 -9.51 5.37 -16.62
C GLU A 143 -8.94 4.87 -15.28
N ALA A 144 -7.85 4.11 -15.28
CA ALA A 144 -7.13 3.74 -14.06
C ALA A 144 -6.35 4.93 -13.45
N ALA A 145 -6.05 5.97 -14.24
CA ALA A 145 -5.37 7.19 -13.78
C ALA A 145 -6.32 8.30 -13.32
N THR A 146 -7.63 8.16 -13.48
CA THR A 146 -8.58 9.05 -12.82
C THR A 146 -8.74 8.63 -11.36
N LEU A 147 -7.93 9.26 -10.51
CA LEU A 147 -8.12 9.25 -9.05
C LEU A 147 -9.61 9.50 -8.75
N PRO A 148 -10.24 8.72 -7.85
CA PRO A 148 -11.64 8.93 -7.48
C PRO A 148 -11.87 10.39 -7.07
N GLU A 149 -13.02 10.97 -7.40
CA GLU A 149 -13.32 12.40 -7.14
C GLU A 149 -13.10 12.82 -5.67
N GLU A 150 -13.25 11.87 -4.74
CA GLU A 150 -12.94 12.04 -3.32
C GLU A 150 -11.45 12.32 -3.07
N TRP A 151 -10.56 11.60 -3.75
CA TRP A 151 -9.11 11.82 -3.69
C TRP A 151 -8.70 13.11 -4.38
N GLN A 152 -9.35 13.47 -5.49
CA GLN A 152 -9.11 14.77 -6.14
C GLN A 152 -9.51 15.91 -5.20
N SER A 153 -10.66 15.78 -4.53
CA SER A 153 -11.13 16.75 -3.52
C SER A 153 -10.19 16.83 -2.32
N GLN A 154 -9.63 15.70 -1.86
CA GLN A 154 -8.62 15.69 -0.81
C GLN A 154 -7.30 16.33 -1.24
N ILE A 155 -6.84 16.07 -2.47
CA ILE A 155 -5.62 16.68 -3.02
C ILE A 155 -5.79 18.20 -3.10
N VAL A 156 -6.94 18.69 -3.58
CA VAL A 156 -7.22 20.14 -3.63
C VAL A 156 -7.24 20.75 -2.22
N LYS A 157 -7.84 20.07 -1.23
CA LYS A 157 -7.81 20.52 0.17
C LYS A 157 -6.38 20.57 0.73
N LEU A 158 -5.59 19.52 0.52
CA LEU A 158 -4.20 19.47 0.96
C LEU A 158 -3.33 20.54 0.27
N GLN A 159 -3.58 20.82 -1.00
CA GLN A 159 -2.89 21.90 -1.72
C GLN A 159 -3.24 23.27 -1.15
N GLN A 160 -4.51 23.51 -0.77
CA GLN A 160 -4.93 24.73 -0.10
C GLN A 160 -4.29 24.87 1.29
N GLU A 161 -4.21 23.79 2.06
CA GLU A 161 -3.52 23.79 3.36
C GLU A 161 -2.02 24.08 3.21
N ILE A 162 -1.35 23.46 2.23
CA ILE A 162 0.06 23.74 1.92
C ILE A 162 0.24 25.21 1.55
N GLN A 163 -0.67 25.79 0.77
CA GLN A 163 -0.59 27.19 0.36
C GLN A 163 -0.74 28.13 1.57
N GLN A 164 -1.71 27.85 2.46
CA GLN A 164 -1.88 28.61 3.71
C GLN A 164 -0.67 28.50 4.63
N LEU A 165 -0.06 27.32 4.74
CA LEU A 165 1.16 27.13 5.51
C LEU A 165 2.33 27.91 4.92
N LYS A 166 2.47 27.94 3.59
CA LYS A 166 3.50 28.75 2.91
C LYS A 166 3.33 30.24 3.17
N GLU A 167 2.10 30.75 3.12
CA GLU A 167 1.80 32.16 3.44
C GLU A 167 2.06 32.48 4.91
N ARG A 168 1.78 31.54 5.82
CA ARG A 168 2.06 31.72 7.24
C ARG A 168 3.55 31.69 7.54
N ILE A 169 4.31 30.83 6.87
CA ILE A 169 5.78 30.81 6.93
C ILE A 169 6.35 32.11 6.38
N SER A 170 5.89 32.58 5.21
CA SER A 170 6.40 33.83 4.63
C SER A 170 6.11 35.05 5.51
N PHE A 171 4.94 35.09 6.16
CA PHE A 171 4.61 36.12 7.14
C PHE A 171 5.52 36.06 8.38
N LEU A 172 5.83 34.86 8.88
CA LEU A 172 6.77 34.69 9.98
C LEU A 172 8.21 35.08 9.58
N GLU A 173 8.66 34.70 8.39
CA GLU A 173 9.95 35.12 7.85
C GLU A 173 10.05 36.64 7.69
N GLN A 174 8.98 37.30 7.23
CA GLN A 174 8.93 38.77 7.16
C GLN A 174 8.98 39.42 8.54
N ARG A 175 8.31 38.85 9.55
CA ARG A 175 8.41 39.32 10.94
C ARG A 175 9.82 39.15 11.51
N ILE A 176 10.49 38.04 11.22
CA ILE A 176 11.88 37.82 11.62
C ILE A 176 12.79 38.87 10.96
N ARG A 177 12.62 39.12 9.66
CA ARG A 177 13.39 40.14 8.91
C ARG A 177 13.12 41.59 9.34
N THR A 178 11.94 41.91 9.84
CA THR A 178 11.65 43.27 10.36
C THR A 178 12.17 43.48 11.78
N THR A 179 12.60 42.42 12.46
CA THR A 179 13.19 42.49 13.81
C THR A 179 14.71 42.67 13.75
N GLU A 180 15.34 42.52 12.58
CA GLU A 180 16.79 42.65 12.39
C GLU A 180 17.12 43.57 11.21
N GLN A 181 17.64 44.77 11.48
CA GLN A 181 18.60 45.48 10.62
C GLN A 181 19.28 46.64 11.38
N PRO A 182 20.53 47.03 11.06
CA PRO A 182 21.58 46.33 10.30
C PRO A 182 22.91 46.22 11.10
N ASP A 183 23.71 45.19 10.82
CA ASP A 183 25.10 45.36 10.37
C ASP A 183 25.74 43.99 10.11
N THR A 184 26.39 43.90 8.95
CA THR A 184 27.26 42.81 8.47
C THR A 184 26.62 41.50 8.02
N GLU A 185 26.84 41.22 6.73
CA GLU A 185 26.67 39.98 5.95
C GLU A 185 26.49 38.66 6.75
N PRO A 186 25.41 37.88 6.53
CA PRO A 186 25.32 36.54 7.08
C PRO A 186 25.75 35.53 6.02
N SER A 187 26.98 35.04 6.19
CA SER A 187 27.33 33.68 5.81
C SER A 187 26.37 32.71 6.50
N LEU A 188 25.88 31.71 5.76
CA LEU A 188 25.02 30.63 6.23
C LEU A 188 25.64 29.89 7.42
N GLN A 189 25.42 30.37 8.64
CA GLN A 189 25.55 29.55 9.84
C GLN A 189 24.28 28.73 9.96
N LYS A 190 24.35 27.50 9.43
CA LYS A 190 23.55 26.38 9.95
C LYS A 190 23.63 26.47 11.47
N ASN A 191 22.50 26.41 12.17
CA ASN A 191 22.45 26.09 13.58
C ASN A 191 23.11 24.72 13.77
N SER A 192 24.45 24.70 13.88
CA SER A 192 25.23 23.50 14.09
C SER A 192 25.05 23.14 15.55
N LEU A 193 24.14 22.20 15.82
CA LEU A 193 24.14 21.48 17.08
C LEU A 193 25.59 21.02 17.33
N PRO A 194 26.14 21.21 18.54
CA PRO A 194 27.52 20.82 18.80
C PRO A 194 27.71 19.34 18.44
N ILE A 195 28.77 19.05 17.68
CA ILE A 195 29.17 17.68 17.36
C ILE A 195 29.97 17.19 18.57
N VAL A 196 29.48 16.13 19.20
CA VAL A 196 30.13 15.47 20.33
C VAL A 196 30.60 14.10 19.87
N GLU A 197 31.82 13.72 20.24
CA GLU A 197 32.29 12.35 20.03
C GLU A 197 31.74 11.45 21.14
N VAL A 198 30.95 10.45 20.75
CA VAL A 198 30.33 9.52 21.70
C VAL A 198 30.92 8.13 21.56
N PRO A 199 31.27 7.46 22.68
CA PRO A 199 31.75 6.09 22.63
C PRO A 199 30.69 5.14 22.08
N LEU A 200 31.07 4.30 21.11
CA LEU A 200 30.14 3.38 20.45
C LEU A 200 29.46 2.40 21.42
N HIS A 201 30.15 2.00 22.50
CA HIS A 201 29.63 1.08 23.50
C HIS A 201 28.57 1.68 24.42
N GLU A 202 28.45 3.02 24.47
CA GLU A 202 27.42 3.72 25.24
C GLU A 202 26.14 3.97 24.42
N ILE A 203 26.17 3.69 23.12
CA ILE A 203 25.04 3.90 22.20
C ILE A 203 24.22 2.61 22.13
N SER A 204 22.98 2.69 22.62
CA SER A 204 21.96 1.65 22.52
C SER A 204 21.11 1.84 21.27
N LEU A 205 20.76 0.74 20.61
CA LEU A 205 19.82 0.73 19.50
C LEU A 205 18.38 0.58 20.03
N PRO A 206 17.42 1.43 19.63
CA PRO A 206 16.01 1.19 19.92
C PRO A 206 15.49 -0.07 19.22
N ALA A 207 14.47 -0.71 19.80
CA ALA A 207 13.86 -1.94 19.27
C ALA A 207 13.39 -1.84 17.81
N VAL A 208 13.04 -0.64 17.34
CA VAL A 208 12.66 -0.35 15.94
C VAL A 208 13.78 -0.74 14.94
N PHE A 209 15.02 -0.76 15.40
CA PHE A 209 16.18 -1.06 14.58
C PHE A 209 16.67 -2.52 14.66
N GLU A 210 16.11 -3.36 15.54
CA GLU A 210 16.56 -4.76 15.71
C GLU A 210 16.43 -5.60 14.44
N ASN A 211 15.43 -5.30 13.60
CA ASN A 211 15.21 -6.00 12.32
C ASN A 211 15.39 -5.08 11.10
N TYR A 212 16.07 -3.93 11.27
CA TYR A 212 16.23 -2.96 10.20
C TYR A 212 17.29 -3.43 9.21
N TYR A 213 16.84 -3.86 8.01
CA TYR A 213 17.75 -4.26 6.95
C TYR A 213 18.45 -3.05 6.32
N ILE A 214 19.78 -3.08 6.28
CA ILE A 214 20.62 -2.12 5.58
C ILE A 214 21.23 -2.86 4.40
N SER A 215 21.11 -2.30 3.19
CA SER A 215 21.70 -2.91 2.01
C SER A 215 23.22 -2.98 2.14
N GLU A 216 23.80 -4.13 1.77
CA GLU A 216 25.25 -4.33 1.80
C GLU A 216 25.99 -3.33 0.91
N GLU A 217 25.38 -2.92 -0.21
CA GLU A 217 25.93 -1.91 -1.11
C GLU A 217 26.13 -0.57 -0.39
N LYS A 218 25.16 -0.15 0.43
CA LYS A 218 25.24 1.10 1.18
C LYS A 218 26.32 1.06 2.27
N ILE A 219 26.50 -0.09 2.92
CA ILE A 219 27.59 -0.30 3.89
C ILE A 219 28.95 -0.23 3.18
N LYS A 220 29.10 -0.90 2.03
CA LYS A 220 30.33 -0.89 1.23
C LYS A 220 30.68 0.52 0.74
N GLU A 221 29.69 1.29 0.26
CA GLU A 221 29.90 2.67 -0.16
C GLU A 221 30.35 3.58 0.99
N LEU A 222 29.71 3.46 2.16
CA LEU A 222 30.07 4.26 3.33
C LEU A 222 31.47 3.90 3.84
N LYS A 223 31.83 2.62 3.88
CA LYS A 223 33.19 2.17 4.20
C LYS A 223 34.22 2.78 3.26
N HIS A 224 33.99 2.69 1.95
CA HIS A 224 34.90 3.24 0.94
C HIS A 224 35.07 4.76 1.06
N LYS A 225 34.02 5.49 1.44
CA LYS A 225 34.09 6.93 1.71
C LYS A 225 34.98 7.23 2.92
N ILE A 226 34.82 6.48 4.01
CA ILE A 226 35.60 6.67 5.25
C ILE A 226 37.07 6.33 5.02
N GLU A 227 37.37 5.22 4.32
CA GLU A 227 38.75 4.84 3.97
C GLU A 227 39.45 5.89 3.10
N LYS A 228 38.68 6.61 2.26
CA LYS A 228 39.17 7.75 1.46
C LYS A 228 39.35 9.06 2.23
N GLY A 229 39.15 9.05 3.55
CA GLY A 229 39.31 10.22 4.41
C GLY A 229 38.11 11.17 4.42
N VAL A 230 36.94 10.74 3.95
CA VAL A 230 35.70 11.51 4.09
C VAL A 230 35.23 11.41 5.54
N VAL A 231 35.01 12.56 6.18
CA VAL A 231 34.51 12.64 7.56
C VAL A 231 33.15 11.96 7.67
N ILE A 232 32.98 11.12 8.69
CA ILE A 232 31.71 10.44 8.98
C ILE A 232 30.65 11.50 9.31
N GLU A 233 29.53 11.47 8.60
CA GLU A 233 28.38 12.32 8.92
C GLU A 233 27.90 12.03 10.35
N PRO A 234 27.70 13.05 11.19
CA PRO A 234 27.33 12.85 12.57
C PRO A 234 25.96 12.17 12.70
N VAL A 235 25.86 11.20 13.61
CA VAL A 235 24.60 10.52 13.92
C VAL A 235 23.73 11.36 14.86
N HIS A 236 22.44 11.06 14.93
CA HIS A 236 21.56 11.70 15.90
C HIS A 236 21.33 10.77 17.07
N ILE A 237 21.61 11.26 18.27
CA ILE A 237 21.45 10.51 19.52
C ILE A 237 20.65 11.31 20.53
N ARG A 238 19.96 10.59 21.41
CA ARG A 238 19.29 11.13 22.58
C ARG A 238 20.01 10.63 23.84
N LYS A 239 20.27 11.52 24.79
CA LYS A 239 20.79 11.12 26.10
C LYS A 239 19.68 10.50 26.95
N MET A 240 19.96 9.35 27.57
CA MET A 240 19.08 8.65 28.49
C MET A 240 19.44 8.99 29.95
N GLU A 241 18.50 8.80 30.87
CA GLU A 241 18.67 9.14 32.30
C GLU A 241 19.81 8.35 32.97
N ASN A 242 20.08 7.13 32.50
CA ASN A 242 21.15 6.26 32.97
C ASN A 242 22.55 6.64 32.43
N GLY A 243 22.68 7.76 31.72
CA GLY A 243 23.93 8.21 31.11
C GLY A 243 24.28 7.56 29.77
N SER A 244 23.51 6.57 29.31
CA SER A 244 23.67 5.99 27.98
C SER A 244 23.04 6.87 26.89
N TYR A 245 23.36 6.57 25.63
CA TYR A 245 22.81 7.27 24.47
C TYR A 245 21.91 6.34 23.67
N LEU A 246 20.81 6.84 23.14
CA LEU A 246 19.90 6.11 22.26
C LEU A 246 20.03 6.62 20.84
N LEU A 247 20.30 5.73 19.89
CA LEU A 247 20.39 6.10 18.48
C LEU A 247 19.00 6.47 17.92
N ARG A 248 18.90 7.64 17.29
CA ARG A 248 17.68 8.10 16.59
C ARG A 248 17.81 8.02 15.08
N ARG A 249 18.95 8.44 14.53
CA ARG A 249 19.24 8.40 13.08
C ARG A 249 20.69 8.07 12.82
N GLY A 250 20.95 7.44 11.68
CA GLY A 250 22.30 7.11 11.23
C GLY A 250 22.74 5.69 11.55
N ILE A 251 21.81 4.73 11.47
CA ILE A 251 22.08 3.31 11.72
C ILE A 251 23.17 2.72 10.81
N ALA A 252 23.22 3.14 9.55
CA ALA A 252 24.25 2.67 8.62
C ALA A 252 25.64 3.12 9.07
N GLN A 253 25.77 4.37 9.54
CA GLN A 253 27.02 4.92 10.08
C GLN A 253 27.44 4.17 11.36
N PHE A 254 26.48 3.86 12.24
CA PHE A 254 26.74 3.07 13.44
C PHE A 254 27.30 1.68 13.12
N HIS A 255 26.66 0.94 12.21
CA HIS A 255 27.15 -0.39 11.81
C HIS A 255 28.50 -0.32 11.10
N VAL A 256 28.69 0.65 10.21
CA VAL A 256 29.97 0.83 9.50
C VAL A 256 31.09 1.14 10.51
N ALA A 257 30.84 1.99 11.50
CA ALA A 257 31.82 2.31 12.53
C ALA A 257 32.14 1.09 13.41
N GLN A 258 31.14 0.27 13.74
CA GLN A 258 31.32 -0.99 14.46
C GLN A 258 32.16 -1.99 13.64
N GLU A 259 31.90 -2.12 12.34
CA GLU A 259 32.66 -3.01 11.46
C GLU A 259 34.09 -2.52 11.19
N LEU A 260 34.32 -1.20 11.21
CA LEU A 260 35.65 -0.59 11.09
C LEU A 260 36.42 -0.56 12.43
N GLY A 261 35.80 -0.98 13.53
CA GLY A 261 36.43 -1.00 14.86
C GLY A 261 36.72 0.39 15.42
N LEU A 262 35.93 1.40 15.05
CA LEU A 262 36.04 2.73 15.62
C LEU A 262 35.67 2.70 17.11
N VAL A 263 36.27 3.59 17.91
CA VAL A 263 36.01 3.68 19.35
C VAL A 263 34.92 4.72 19.64
N THR A 264 34.93 5.82 18.88
CA THR A 264 34.03 6.95 19.01
C THR A 264 33.32 7.23 17.69
N LEU A 265 32.17 7.88 17.78
CA LEU A 265 31.37 8.28 16.62
C LEU A 265 30.88 9.72 16.81
N PRO A 266 31.02 10.60 15.79
CA PRO A 266 30.55 11.98 15.89
C PRO A 266 29.01 12.00 15.93
N ALA A 267 28.44 12.74 16.87
CA ALA A 267 27.00 12.74 17.08
C ALA A 267 26.45 14.11 17.46
N HIS A 268 25.21 14.37 17.03
CA HIS A 268 24.40 15.49 17.49
C HIS A 268 23.49 15.02 18.63
N LEU A 269 23.57 15.73 19.76
CA LEU A 269 22.67 15.55 20.89
C LEU A 269 21.34 16.25 20.59
N GLU A 270 20.27 15.48 20.44
CA GLU A 270 18.91 16.02 20.38
C GLU A 270 18.45 16.35 21.81
N ILE A 271 18.29 17.64 22.10
CA ILE A 271 17.59 18.14 23.28
C ILE A 271 16.10 18.07 22.93
N MET A 272 15.31 17.32 23.69
CA MET A 272 13.85 17.35 23.52
C MET A 272 13.33 18.68 24.06
N ASP A 273 12.68 19.45 23.19
CA ASP A 273 11.52 20.24 23.60
C ASP A 273 10.38 19.23 23.87
N GLU A 274 9.69 19.40 25.00
CA GLU A 274 8.57 18.58 25.49
C GLU A 274 7.41 18.45 24.51
#